data_AF-A0A841SVH0-F1
#
_entry.id   AF-A0A841SVH0-F1
#
_cell.length_a   1.000
_cell.length_b   1.000
_cell.length_c   1.000
_cell.angle_alpha   90.00
_cell.angle_beta   90.00
_cell.angle_gamma   90.00
#
_symmetry.space_group_name_H-M   'P 1'
#
loop_
_entity.id
_entity.type
_entity.pdbx_description
1 polymer ?
#
loop_
_entity_poly.entity_id
_entity_poly.type
_entity_poly.pdbx_seq_one_letter_code
_entity_poly.pdbx_strand_id
1 'polypeptide(L)'
;MWLVYALLSAVMAALVAIFGKIGLKGLDANAATAIRSVIMAAFLIAVVFVQGKTGQLSEILANRKALLFIVLSGTAGALSWLFYFIALKNGKVSQVGPIDKLSVVFAVVLALIFLGEKVSLVNGIGIGLIAIGAVLAALN
;
A
#
# COMPACT_ATOMS: atom_id res chain seq x y z
N MET A 1 -20.61 2.33 4.64
CA MET A 1 -20.11 1.42 3.60
C MET A 1 -18.58 1.48 3.45
N TRP A 2 -17.96 2.66 3.24
CA TRP A 2 -16.50 2.77 3.05
C TRP A 2 -15.65 2.30 4.25
N LEU A 3 -16.13 2.52 5.48
CA LEU A 3 -15.43 2.13 6.70
C LEU A 3 -15.21 0.61 6.79
N VAL A 4 -16.20 -0.19 6.35
CA VAL A 4 -16.10 -1.65 6.36
C VAL A 4 -14.99 -2.11 5.42
N TYR A 5 -14.91 -1.54 4.21
CA TYR A 5 -13.84 -1.84 3.26
C TYR A 5 -12.46 -1.39 3.77
N ALA A 6 -12.39 -0.24 4.46
CA ALA A 6 -11.15 0.23 5.07
C ALA A 6 -10.67 -0.70 6.20
N LEU A 7 -11.57 -1.19 7.04
CA LEU A 7 -11.25 -2.16 8.09
C LEU A 7 -10.80 -3.50 7.51
N LEU A 8 -11.49 -4.01 6.49
CA LEU A 8 -11.07 -5.22 5.78
C LEU A 8 -9.68 -5.05 5.15
N SER A 9 -9.41 -3.89 4.55
CA SER A 9 -8.08 -3.56 4.02
C SER A 9 -7.00 -3.59 5.11
N ALA A 10 -7.29 -3.03 6.30
CA ALA A 10 -6.36 -3.07 7.43
C ALA A 10 -6.05 -4.50 7.89
N VAL A 11 -7.06 -5.37 7.97
CA VAL A 11 -6.87 -6.79 8.31
C VAL A 11 -6.03 -7.50 7.25
N MET A 12 -6.33 -7.28 5.95
CA MET A 12 -5.55 -7.87 4.86
C MET A 12 -4.09 -7.37 4.88
N ALA A 13 -3.86 -6.09 5.17
CA ALA A 13 -2.52 -5.53 5.29
C ALA A 13 -1.73 -6.17 6.45
N ALA A 14 -2.39 -6.50 7.57
CA ALA A 14 -1.76 -7.23 8.67
C ALA A 14 -1.36 -8.65 8.24
N LEU A 15 -2.24 -9.38 7.53
CA LEU A 15 -1.93 -10.71 6.99
C LEU A 15 -0.77 -10.66 5.99
N VAL A 16 -0.73 -9.63 5.14
CA VAL A 16 0.36 -9.38 4.20
C VAL A 16 1.70 -9.26 4.92
N ALA A 17 1.76 -8.55 6.04
CA ALA A 17 2.98 -8.38 6.83
C ALA A 17 3.45 -9.71 7.44
N ILE A 18 2.53 -10.47 8.04
CA ILE A 18 2.83 -11.74 8.70
C ILE A 18 3.24 -12.82 7.69
N PHE A 19 2.44 -13.05 6.65
CA PHE A 19 2.76 -14.04 5.61
C PHE A 19 4.01 -13.64 4.82
N GLY A 20 4.21 -12.33 4.56
CA GLY A 20 5.43 -11.83 3.94
C GLY A 20 6.66 -12.15 4.78
N LYS A 21 6.66 -11.82 6.09
CA LYS A 21 7.78 -12.14 6.98
C LYS A 21 8.08 -13.64 7.05
N ILE A 22 7.04 -14.48 7.09
CA ILE A 22 7.19 -15.94 7.10
C ILE A 22 7.77 -16.44 5.77
N GLY A 23 7.22 -15.99 4.64
CA GLY A 23 7.62 -16.41 3.29
C GLY A 23 9.00 -15.92 2.86
N LEU A 24 9.57 -14.92 3.54
CA LEU A 24 10.90 -14.38 3.26
C LEU A 24 12.04 -15.08 3.98
N LYS A 25 11.76 -16.05 4.88
CA LYS A 25 12.80 -16.75 5.65
C LYS A 25 13.76 -17.51 4.74
N GLY A 26 15.01 -17.06 4.69
CA GLY A 26 16.07 -17.68 3.87
C GLY A 26 15.96 -17.43 2.36
N LEU A 27 14.99 -16.63 1.90
CA LEU A 27 14.78 -16.30 0.50
C LEU A 27 15.16 -14.85 0.20
N ASP A 28 15.44 -14.56 -1.07
CA ASP A 28 15.62 -13.18 -1.53
C ASP A 28 14.29 -12.41 -1.50
N ALA A 29 14.34 -11.16 -1.01
CA ALA A 29 13.13 -10.36 -0.83
C ALA A 29 12.55 -9.86 -2.16
N ASN A 30 13.40 -9.59 -3.13
CA ASN A 30 12.97 -9.09 -4.43
C ASN A 30 12.34 -10.23 -5.23
N ALA A 31 12.96 -11.42 -5.22
CA ALA A 31 12.42 -12.61 -5.87
C ALA A 31 11.04 -13.00 -5.31
N ALA A 32 10.89 -13.03 -3.99
CA ALA A 32 9.60 -13.33 -3.35
C ALA A 32 8.53 -12.25 -3.68
N THR A 33 8.92 -10.98 -3.69
CA THR A 33 8.02 -9.87 -4.05
C THR A 33 7.59 -9.95 -5.52
N ALA A 34 8.47 -10.36 -6.43
CA ALA A 34 8.13 -10.56 -7.84
C ALA A 34 7.08 -11.67 -8.02
N ILE A 35 7.26 -12.82 -7.36
CA ILE A 35 6.27 -13.91 -7.39
C ILE A 35 4.92 -13.44 -6.83
N ARG A 36 4.94 -12.72 -5.71
CA ARG A 36 3.73 -12.12 -5.10
C ARG A 36 3.01 -11.19 -6.08
N SER A 37 3.73 -10.37 -6.84
CA SER A 37 3.15 -9.46 -7.83
C SER A 37 2.43 -10.22 -8.95
N VAL A 38 2.98 -11.35 -9.41
CA VAL A 38 2.33 -12.20 -10.42
C VAL A 38 1.03 -12.78 -9.87
N ILE A 39 1.03 -13.30 -8.64
CA ILE A 39 -0.17 -13.83 -7.98
C ILE A 39 -1.25 -12.75 -7.86
N MET A 40 -0.86 -11.54 -7.44
CA MET A 40 -1.80 -10.42 -7.33
C MET A 40 -2.36 -10.00 -8.68
N ALA A 41 -1.52 -9.91 -9.71
CA ALA A 41 -1.95 -9.56 -11.06
C ALA A 41 -2.97 -10.58 -11.59
N ALA A 42 -2.68 -11.88 -11.45
CA ALA A 42 -3.60 -12.95 -11.85
C ALA A 42 -4.94 -12.87 -11.11
N PHE A 43 -4.90 -12.62 -9.80
CA PHE A 43 -6.10 -12.47 -8.98
C PHE A 43 -6.96 -11.28 -9.42
N LEU A 44 -6.37 -10.11 -9.66
CA LEU A 44 -7.09 -8.91 -10.10
C LEU A 44 -7.65 -9.07 -11.51
N ILE A 45 -6.92 -9.72 -12.41
CA ILE A 45 -7.40 -10.07 -13.76
C ILE A 45 -8.63 -10.97 -13.65
N ALA A 46 -8.58 -12.04 -12.83
CA ALA A 46 -9.70 -12.94 -12.61
C ALA A 46 -10.94 -12.20 -12.07
N VAL A 47 -10.75 -11.25 -11.14
CA VAL A 47 -11.85 -10.41 -10.62
C VAL A 47 -12.49 -9.58 -11.73
N VAL A 48 -11.71 -8.96 -12.62
CA VAL A 48 -12.23 -8.19 -13.77
C VAL A 48 -13.03 -9.08 -14.72
N PHE A 49 -12.55 -10.29 -14.99
CA PHE A 49 -13.25 -11.28 -15.80
C PHE A 49 -14.59 -11.70 -15.18
N VAL A 50 -14.59 -12.08 -13.89
CA VAL A 50 -15.81 -12.51 -13.19
C VAL A 50 -16.84 -11.38 -13.09
N GLN A 51 -16.39 -10.13 -12.96
CA GLN A 51 -17.28 -8.96 -12.96
C GLN A 51 -17.78 -8.56 -14.36
N GLY A 52 -17.31 -9.19 -15.44
CA GLY A 52 -17.66 -8.84 -16.81
C GLY A 52 -17.16 -7.45 -17.24
N LYS A 53 -16.14 -6.90 -16.56
CA LYS A 53 -15.63 -5.53 -16.77
C LYS A 53 -14.45 -5.46 -17.74
N THR A 54 -14.27 -6.47 -18.58
CA THR A 54 -13.14 -6.54 -19.53
C THR A 54 -13.12 -5.36 -20.50
N GLY A 55 -14.28 -4.84 -20.91
CA GLY A 55 -14.39 -3.65 -21.76
C GLY A 55 -13.88 -2.35 -21.12
N GLN A 56 -13.83 -2.26 -19.79
CA GLN A 56 -13.30 -1.09 -19.09
C GLN A 56 -11.76 -1.01 -19.17
N LEU A 57 -11.09 -2.15 -19.40
CA LEU A 57 -9.63 -2.17 -19.59
C LEU A 57 -9.23 -1.38 -20.85
N SER A 58 -9.97 -1.55 -21.95
CA SER A 58 -9.70 -0.79 -23.19
C SER A 58 -9.94 0.72 -23.02
N GLU A 59 -10.93 1.11 -22.22
CA GLU A 59 -11.21 2.52 -21.93
C GLU A 59 -10.06 3.18 -21.14
N ILE A 60 -9.55 2.47 -20.13
CA ILE A 60 -8.40 2.93 -19.34
C ILE A 60 -7.13 3.03 -20.21
N LEU A 61 -6.89 2.03 -21.07
CA LEU A 61 -5.73 2.01 -21.97
C LEU A 61 -5.79 3.13 -23.03
N ALA A 62 -6.98 3.50 -23.49
CA ALA A 62 -7.16 4.62 -24.42
C ALA A 62 -6.92 5.98 -23.77
N ASN A 63 -7.17 6.12 -22.47
CA ASN A 63 -6.98 7.36 -21.73
C ASN A 63 -5.51 7.54 -21.28
N ARG A 64 -4.70 8.23 -22.09
CA ARG A 64 -3.27 8.45 -21.81
C ARG A 64 -2.98 9.10 -20.46
N LYS A 65 -3.83 10.03 -20.00
CA LYS A 65 -3.63 10.70 -18.71
C LYS A 65 -3.90 9.73 -17.56
N ALA A 66 -4.99 8.98 -17.62
CA ALA A 66 -5.29 7.95 -16.62
C ALA A 66 -4.18 6.88 -16.60
N LEU A 67 -3.75 6.41 -17.78
CA LEU A 67 -2.69 5.42 -17.90
C LEU A 67 -1.36 5.91 -17.31
N LEU A 68 -0.97 7.17 -17.53
CA LEU A 68 0.22 7.76 -16.91
C LEU A 68 0.17 7.69 -15.38
N PHE A 69 -0.93 8.14 -14.77
CA PHE A 69 -1.07 8.10 -13.31
C PHE A 69 -1.16 6.67 -12.77
N ILE A 70 -1.76 5.74 -13.52
CA ILE A 70 -1.80 4.31 -13.16
C ILE A 70 -0.40 3.70 -13.20
N VAL A 71 0.41 4.00 -14.22
CA VAL A 71 1.80 3.53 -14.32
C VAL A 71 2.66 4.12 -13.19
N LEU A 72 2.52 5.42 -12.92
CA LEU A 72 3.24 6.07 -11.81
C LEU A 72 2.83 5.48 -10.46
N SER A 73 1.53 5.28 -10.23
CA SER A 73 1.00 4.65 -9.02
C SER A 73 1.47 3.20 -8.87
N GLY A 74 1.42 2.41 -9.93
CA GLY A 74 1.90 1.02 -9.93
C GLY A 74 3.40 0.93 -9.66
N THR A 75 4.20 1.82 -10.24
CA THR A 75 5.64 1.90 -9.99
C THR A 75 5.92 2.29 -8.54
N ALA A 76 5.22 3.29 -8.01
CA ALA A 76 5.33 3.70 -6.61
C ALA A 76 4.93 2.57 -5.64
N GLY A 77 3.86 1.82 -5.96
CA GLY A 77 3.41 0.67 -5.20
C GLY A 77 4.44 -0.48 -5.20
N ALA A 78 5.03 -0.76 -6.37
CA ALA A 78 6.08 -1.78 -6.49
C ALA A 78 7.34 -1.40 -5.68
N LEU A 79 7.79 -0.15 -5.75
CA LEU A 79 8.90 0.37 -4.96
C LEU A 79 8.59 0.34 -3.46
N SER A 80 7.39 0.75 -3.07
CA SER A 80 6.92 0.69 -1.67
C SER A 80 7.02 -0.73 -1.12
N TRP A 81 6.52 -1.73 -1.85
CA TRP A 81 6.59 -3.13 -1.42
C TRP A 81 8.01 -3.66 -1.40
N LEU A 82 8.84 -3.34 -2.39
CA LEU A 82 10.24 -3.72 -2.42
C LEU A 82 10.95 -3.27 -1.15
N PHE A 83 10.88 -1.98 -0.82
CA PHE A 83 11.51 -1.44 0.39
C PHE A 83 10.87 -1.98 1.68
N TYR A 84 9.53 -2.12 1.71
CA TYR A 84 8.81 -2.66 2.86
C TYR A 84 9.23 -4.10 3.19
N PHE A 85 9.32 -4.98 2.18
CA PHE A 85 9.70 -6.37 2.40
C PHE A 85 11.20 -6.56 2.68
N ILE A 86 12.06 -5.72 2.10
CA ILE A 86 13.47 -5.65 2.50
C ILE A 86 13.59 -5.24 3.98
N ALA A 87 12.86 -4.20 4.40
CA ALA A 87 12.84 -3.77 5.80
C ALA A 87 12.26 -4.86 6.71
N LEU A 88 11.14 -5.47 6.35
CA LEU A 88 10.52 -6.56 7.11
C LEU A 88 11.45 -7.76 7.22
N LYS A 89 12.19 -8.13 6.17
CA LYS A 89 13.14 -9.25 6.23
C LYS A 89 14.17 -9.02 7.34
N ASN A 90 14.72 -7.80 7.43
CA ASN A 90 15.78 -7.44 8.36
C ASN A 90 15.30 -6.96 9.75
N GLY A 91 14.05 -6.50 9.87
CA GLY A 91 13.48 -5.93 11.10
C GLY A 91 12.35 -6.76 11.72
N LYS A 92 11.83 -6.29 12.86
CA LYS A 92 10.63 -6.86 13.49
C LYS A 92 9.37 -6.25 12.86
N VAL A 93 8.30 -7.04 12.76
CA VAL A 93 7.00 -6.55 12.28
C VAL A 93 6.48 -5.41 13.16
N SER A 94 6.74 -5.46 14.47
CA SER A 94 6.37 -4.42 15.43
C SER A 94 7.10 -3.09 15.23
N GLN A 95 8.24 -3.07 14.54
CA GLN A 95 9.00 -1.84 14.26
C GLN A 95 8.74 -1.32 12.85
N VAL A 96 8.79 -2.21 11.85
CA VAL A 96 8.65 -1.83 10.44
C VAL A 96 7.19 -1.49 10.10
N GLY A 97 6.24 -2.22 10.69
CA GLY A 97 4.81 -2.01 10.46
C GLY A 97 4.34 -0.60 10.80
N PRO A 98 4.64 -0.07 12.00
CA PRO A 98 4.30 1.30 12.35
C PRO A 98 4.97 2.36 11.47
N ILE A 99 6.27 2.21 11.14
CA ILE A 99 6.96 3.15 10.24
C ILE A 99 6.32 3.19 8.85
N ASP A 100 5.89 2.06 8.31
CA ASP A 100 5.13 2.00 7.05
C ASP A 100 3.83 2.84 7.11
N LYS A 101 3.21 2.99 8.28
CA LYS A 101 2.00 3.82 8.46
C LYS A 101 2.24 5.32 8.47
N LEU A 102 3.50 5.76 8.50
CA LEU A 102 3.83 7.15 8.16
C LEU A 102 3.44 7.49 6.71
N SER A 103 3.22 6.50 5.84
CA SER A 103 2.61 6.71 4.52
C SER A 103 1.29 7.50 4.57
N VAL A 104 0.49 7.36 5.65
CA VAL A 104 -0.74 8.14 5.84
C VAL A 104 -0.42 9.63 5.99
N VAL A 105 0.62 9.96 6.74
CA VAL A 105 1.09 11.34 6.96
C VAL A 105 1.53 11.93 5.63
N PHE A 106 2.40 11.21 4.89
CA PHE A 106 2.87 11.66 3.58
C PHE A 106 1.73 11.79 2.57
N ALA A 107 0.79 10.84 2.54
CA ALA A 107 -0.36 10.88 1.64
C ALA A 107 -1.22 12.12 1.87
N VAL A 108 -1.48 12.50 3.13
CA VAL A 108 -2.24 13.71 3.44
C VAL A 108 -1.47 14.97 3.04
N VAL A 109 -0.17 15.04 3.32
CA VAL A 109 0.67 16.19 2.89
C VAL A 109 0.66 16.33 1.37
N LEU A 110 0.82 15.22 0.64
CA LEU A 110 0.74 15.21 -0.83
C LEU A 110 -0.66 15.59 -1.32
N ALA A 111 -1.73 15.17 -0.65
CA ALA A 111 -3.09 15.55 -1.01
C ALA A 111 -3.37 17.06 -0.79
N LEU A 112 -2.82 17.65 0.28
CA LEU A 112 -2.86 19.10 0.48
C LEU A 112 -2.19 19.84 -0.69
N ILE A 113 -1.02 19.36 -1.13
CA ILE A 113 -0.20 20.02 -2.17
C ILE A 113 -0.77 19.81 -3.57
N PHE A 114 -1.09 18.57 -3.95
CA PHE A 114 -1.42 18.19 -5.32
C PHE A 114 -2.92 18.13 -5.60
N LEU A 115 -3.75 17.84 -4.59
CA LEU A 115 -5.21 17.73 -4.73
C LEU A 115 -5.94 18.96 -4.15
N GLY A 116 -5.24 19.82 -3.41
CA GLY A 116 -5.82 21.00 -2.78
C GLY A 116 -6.83 20.68 -1.67
N GLU A 117 -6.71 19.48 -1.07
CA GLU A 117 -7.58 19.08 0.03
C GLU A 117 -7.43 20.03 1.22
N LYS A 118 -8.48 20.17 2.03
CA LYS A 118 -8.43 20.94 3.27
C LYS A 118 -8.50 19.97 4.45
N VAL A 119 -7.47 20.00 5.29
CA VAL A 119 -7.41 19.20 6.50
C VAL A 119 -7.99 20.00 7.66
N SER A 120 -8.99 19.44 8.34
CA SER A 120 -9.53 20.03 9.56
C SER A 120 -8.53 19.91 10.71
N LEU A 121 -8.62 20.80 11.70
CA LEU A 121 -7.73 20.79 12.86
C LEU A 121 -7.74 19.43 13.58
N VAL A 122 -8.92 18.82 13.73
CA VAL A 122 -9.09 17.50 14.35
C VAL A 122 -8.38 16.41 13.55
N ASN A 123 -8.53 16.41 12.23
CA ASN A 123 -7.85 15.44 11.37
C ASN A 123 -6.33 15.64 11.42
N GLY A 124 -5.86 16.89 11.42
CA GLY A 124 -4.44 17.23 11.57
C GLY A 124 -3.84 16.70 12.87
N ILE A 125 -4.55 16.86 13.99
CA ILE A 125 -4.14 16.29 15.29
C ILE A 125 -4.08 14.76 15.21
N GLY A 126 -5.10 14.12 14.63
CA GLY A 126 -5.13 12.66 14.45
C GLY A 126 -3.94 12.13 13.64
N ILE A 127 -3.60 12.79 12.53
CA ILE A 127 -2.45 12.44 11.70
C ILE A 127 -1.13 12.65 12.48
N GLY A 128 -1.02 13.74 13.25
CA GLY A 128 0.12 13.98 14.11
C GLY A 128 0.31 12.89 15.17
N LEU A 129 -0.78 12.43 15.79
CA LEU A 129 -0.75 11.32 16.75
C LEU A 129 -0.35 9.99 16.10
N ILE A 130 -0.81 9.72 14.87
CA ILE A 130 -0.35 8.56 14.09
C ILE A 130 1.16 8.65 13.85
N ALA A 131 1.67 9.82 13.47
CA ALA A 131 3.10 10.03 13.23
C ALA A 131 3.94 9.76 14.48
N ILE A 132 3.55 10.35 15.61
CA ILE A 132 4.24 10.18 16.89
C ILE A 132 4.17 8.72 17.34
N GLY A 133 2.99 8.11 17.31
CA GLY A 133 2.80 6.72 17.69
C GLY A 133 3.61 5.76 16.84
N ALA A 134 3.71 6.00 15.53
CA ALA A 134 4.50 5.20 14.62
C ALA A 134 6.00 5.23 14.96
N VAL A 135 6.54 6.42 15.23
CA VAL A 135 7.95 6.59 15.63
C VAL A 135 8.21 5.91 16.97
N LEU A 136 7.37 6.17 17.97
CA LEU A 136 7.52 5.57 19.31
C LEU A 136 7.48 4.04 19.28
N ALA A 137 6.57 3.46 18.49
CA ALA A 137 6.45 2.01 18.35
C ALA A 137 7.68 1.36 17.69
N ALA A 138 8.44 2.12 16.89
CA ALA A 138 9.63 1.64 16.21
C ALA A 138 10.92 1.73 17.05
N LEU A 139 10.93 2.49 18.15
CA LEU A 139 12.10 2.72 19.00
C LEU A 139 12.42 1.57 19.96
N ASN A 140 11.55 0.55 20.09
CA ASN A 140 11.71 -0.64 20.94
C ASN A 140 11.79 -1.94 20.10
#